data_AF-A0A3G9G6W6-F1
#
_entry.id   AF-A0A3G9G6W6-F1
#
_cell.length_a   1.000
_cell.length_b   1.000
_cell.length_c   1.000
_cell.angle_alpha   90.00
_cell.angle_beta   90.00
_cell.angle_gamma   90.00
#
_symmetry.space_group_name_H-M   'P 1'
#
loop_
_entity.id
_entity.type
_entity.pdbx_description
1 polymer ?
#
loop_
_entity_poly.entity_id
_entity_poly.type
_entity_poly.pdbx_seq_one_letter_code
_entity_poly.pdbx_strand_id
1 'polypeptide(L)'
;MNQQEFISQLQEALSRLPASERQDIISDYQEYFRDGLAAGRSEADIAAGLGDPRQLARELTARHHIARWESRKSFGNLFAVVGAIAGMGLLNFLLAAPFLFYLWMLTMAALASTGILIGGLVLFGTFACNQLFGWPVIHEAPEVRAIWSDFAQGGPEGNIHIRGSNGERVDVVREASSGRASIHIQSSDGTVSLERNASDALGRLHIKDDTGQVDIGGLNWGLSAQGMLLTGLLLMALGGGGLFLCYLLARWTWRGLVAYGRYQVGLLAKARRVDD
;
A
#
# COMPACT_ATOMS: atom_id res chain seq x y z
N MET A 1 -26.31 73.36 29.90
CA MET A 1 -24.94 72.84 29.82
C MET A 1 -24.19 73.64 28.78
N ASN A 2 -22.93 73.97 29.03
CA ASN A 2 -22.06 74.65 28.07
C ASN A 2 -21.29 73.63 27.20
N GLN A 3 -20.56 74.09 26.19
CA GLN A 3 -19.81 73.21 25.29
C GLN A 3 -18.78 72.33 26.04
N GLN A 4 -18.06 72.91 26.99
CA GLN A 4 -17.01 72.20 27.74
C GLN A 4 -17.58 71.07 28.62
N GLU A 5 -18.72 71.31 29.25
CA GLU A 5 -19.46 70.32 30.04
C GLU A 5 -19.98 69.17 29.17
N PHE A 6 -20.51 69.47 27.98
CA PHE A 6 -20.98 68.43 27.06
C PHE A 6 -19.85 67.55 26.55
N ILE A 7 -18.75 68.16 26.09
CA ILE A 7 -17.60 67.45 25.53
C ILE A 7 -16.88 66.61 26.59
N SER A 8 -16.71 67.12 27.82
CA SER A 8 -16.10 66.35 28.90
C SER A 8 -16.91 65.11 29.29
N GLN A 9 -18.24 65.24 29.38
CA GLN A 9 -19.12 64.10 29.65
C GLN A 9 -19.15 63.09 28.49
N LEU A 10 -19.11 63.56 27.24
CA LEU A 10 -19.03 62.70 26.06
C LEU A 10 -17.71 61.93 26.02
N GLN A 11 -16.58 62.59 26.33
CA GLN A 11 -15.26 61.97 26.38
C GLN A 11 -15.15 60.89 27.46
N GLU A 12 -15.72 61.14 28.64
CA GLU A 12 -15.79 60.16 29.74
C GLU A 12 -16.65 58.96 29.34
N ALA A 13 -17.80 59.21 28.72
CA ALA A 13 -18.72 58.15 28.28
C ALA A 13 -18.16 57.31 27.11
N LEU A 14 -17.30 57.89 26.26
CA LEU A 14 -16.58 57.20 25.17
C LEU A 14 -15.24 56.55 25.61
N SER A 15 -14.93 56.52 26.91
CA SER A 15 -13.67 55.96 27.45
C SER A 15 -13.38 54.50 27.06
N ARG A 16 -14.40 53.75 26.63
CA ARG A 16 -14.27 52.35 26.18
C ARG A 16 -13.81 52.21 24.73
N LEU A 17 -13.81 53.28 23.94
CA LEU A 17 -13.29 53.30 22.57
C LEU A 17 -11.77 53.55 22.56
N PRO A 18 -11.05 53.10 21.51
CA PRO A 18 -9.65 53.45 21.30
C PRO A 18 -9.42 54.96 21.29
N ALA A 19 -8.27 55.40 21.79
CA ALA A 19 -7.98 56.83 21.98
C ALA A 19 -8.05 57.66 20.69
N SER A 20 -7.65 57.09 19.55
CA SER A 20 -7.75 57.76 18.24
C SER A 20 -9.20 57.99 17.83
N GLU A 21 -10.02 56.94 17.84
CA GLU A 21 -11.44 57.00 17.45
C GLU A 21 -12.23 57.96 18.36
N ARG A 22 -11.94 57.93 19.67
CA ARG A 22 -12.53 58.87 20.62
C ARG A 22 -12.16 60.31 20.26
N GLN A 23 -10.90 60.58 19.91
CA GLN A 23 -10.44 61.93 19.58
C GLN A 23 -11.10 62.46 18.31
N ASP A 24 -11.27 61.59 17.30
CA ASP A 24 -11.93 61.93 16.05
C ASP A 24 -13.39 62.33 16.29
N ILE A 25 -14.14 61.50 17.04
CA ILE A 25 -15.53 61.79 17.41
C ILE A 25 -15.64 63.11 18.18
N ILE A 26 -14.75 63.35 19.15
CA ILE A 26 -14.77 64.60 19.93
C ILE A 26 -14.48 65.81 19.04
N SER A 27 -13.55 65.70 18.08
CA SER A 27 -13.23 66.76 17.12
C SER A 27 -14.45 67.15 16.28
N ASP A 28 -15.19 66.17 15.77
CA ASP A 28 -16.40 66.41 14.94
C ASP A 28 -17.47 67.18 15.72
N TYR A 29 -17.70 66.83 16.98
CA TYR A 29 -18.66 67.55 17.82
C TYR A 29 -18.16 68.93 18.23
N GLN A 30 -16.86 69.11 18.48
CA GLN A 30 -16.29 70.44 18.71
C GLN A 30 -16.47 71.37 17.52
N GLU A 31 -16.30 70.85 16.30
CA GLU A 31 -16.58 71.56 15.05
C GLU A 31 -18.07 71.90 14.90
N TYR A 32 -18.96 70.96 15.22
CA TYR A 32 -20.41 71.19 15.21
C TYR A 32 -20.84 72.33 16.17
N PHE A 33 -20.26 72.37 17.38
CA PHE A 33 -20.51 73.48 18.31
C PHE A 33 -19.99 74.82 17.77
N ARG A 34 -18.80 74.83 17.16
CA ARG A 34 -18.22 76.03 16.53
C ARG A 34 -19.12 76.57 15.42
N ASP A 35 -19.64 75.70 14.57
CA ASP A 35 -20.49 76.08 13.45
C ASP A 35 -21.86 76.58 13.92
N GLY A 36 -22.43 75.95 14.97
CA GLY A 36 -23.67 76.41 15.59
C GLY A 36 -23.54 77.79 16.25
N LEU A 37 -22.40 78.06 16.88
CA LEU A 37 -22.07 79.37 17.44
C LEU A 37 -21.91 80.44 16.34
N ALA A 38 -21.25 80.11 15.24
CA ALA A 38 -21.12 81.00 14.08
C ALA A 38 -22.48 81.32 13.42
N ALA A 39 -23.44 80.40 13.50
CA ALA A 39 -24.82 80.60 13.06
C ALA A 39 -25.69 81.39 14.07
N GLY A 40 -25.12 81.89 15.17
CA GLY A 40 -25.81 82.71 16.16
C GLY A 40 -26.66 81.93 17.17
N ARG A 41 -26.50 80.61 17.27
CA ARG A 41 -27.17 79.79 18.31
C ARG A 41 -26.37 79.83 19.60
N SER A 42 -27.04 79.78 20.75
CA SER A 42 -26.34 79.67 22.03
C SER A 42 -25.80 78.25 22.26
N GLU A 43 -24.72 78.10 23.03
CA GLU A 43 -24.17 76.78 23.39
C GLU A 43 -25.20 75.87 24.06
N ALA A 44 -26.08 76.47 24.88
CA ALA A 44 -27.13 75.75 25.58
C ALA A 44 -28.17 75.16 24.61
N ASP A 45 -28.52 75.88 23.55
CA ASP A 45 -29.46 75.42 22.52
C ASP A 45 -28.87 74.32 21.64
N ILE A 46 -27.58 74.39 21.36
CA ILE A 46 -26.85 73.37 20.59
C ILE A 46 -26.80 72.07 21.40
N ALA A 47 -26.42 72.16 22.68
CA ALA A 47 -26.35 71.00 23.56
C ALA A 47 -27.72 70.38 23.83
N ALA A 48 -28.78 71.20 23.98
CA ALA A 48 -30.15 70.71 24.10
C ALA A 48 -30.62 69.96 22.85
N GLY A 49 -30.18 70.39 21.65
CA GLY A 49 -30.46 69.71 20.39
C GLY A 49 -29.72 68.37 20.22
N LEU A 50 -28.56 68.22 20.86
CA LEU A 50 -27.77 66.98 20.85
C LEU A 50 -28.22 65.95 21.91
N GLY A 51 -28.92 66.40 22.96
CA GLY A 51 -29.48 65.53 24.00
C GLY A 51 -28.47 65.15 25.08
N ASP A 52 -28.64 63.96 25.68
CA ASP A 52 -27.77 63.47 26.76
C ASP A 52 -26.46 62.88 26.19
N PRO A 53 -25.28 63.44 26.51
CA PRO A 53 -23.99 62.97 26.00
C PRO A 53 -23.70 61.50 26.35
N ARG A 54 -24.25 60.98 27.45
CA ARG A 54 -24.08 59.57 27.85
C ARG A 54 -24.89 58.61 26.97
N GLN A 55 -26.08 59.02 26.54
CA GLN A 55 -26.91 58.24 25.62
C GLN A 55 -26.31 58.26 24.21
N LEU A 56 -25.86 59.43 23.77
CA LEU A 56 -25.17 59.60 22.49
C LEU A 56 -23.92 58.71 22.41
N ALA A 57 -23.10 58.69 23.47
CA ALA A 57 -21.92 57.82 23.56
C ALA A 57 -22.27 56.33 23.43
N ARG A 58 -23.36 55.88 24.08
CA ARG A 58 -23.84 54.50 24.00
C ARG A 58 -24.25 54.12 22.58
N GLU A 59 -24.97 55.01 21.89
CA GLU A 59 -25.40 54.79 20.51
C GLU A 59 -24.22 54.73 19.55
N LEU A 60 -23.28 55.67 19.64
CA LEU A 60 -22.06 55.72 18.82
C LEU A 60 -21.20 54.46 19.03
N THR A 61 -21.05 54.03 20.29
CA THR A 61 -20.29 52.83 20.65
C THR A 61 -20.96 51.56 20.10
N ALA A 62 -22.28 51.44 20.21
CA ALA A 62 -23.02 50.29 19.68
C ALA A 62 -22.87 50.14 18.16
N ARG A 63 -22.96 51.25 17.40
CA ARG A 63 -22.77 51.27 15.94
C ARG A 63 -21.34 50.86 15.54
N HIS A 64 -20.32 51.34 16.25
CA HIS A 64 -18.92 51.00 15.98
C HIS A 64 -18.59 49.54 16.29
N HIS A 65 -19.15 48.98 17.36
CA HIS A 65 -18.94 47.56 17.69
C HIS A 65 -19.50 46.62 16.61
N ILE A 66 -20.66 46.93 16.04
CA ILE A 66 -21.29 46.11 14.98
C ILE A 66 -20.46 46.15 13.69
N ALA A 67 -20.05 47.34 13.23
CA ALA A 67 -19.22 47.49 12.03
C ALA A 67 -17.85 46.80 12.17
N ARG A 68 -17.26 46.80 13.37
CA ARG A 68 -15.98 46.12 13.65
C ARG A 68 -16.13 44.60 13.75
N TRP A 69 -17.30 44.10 14.11
CA TRP A 69 -17.58 42.66 14.17
C TRP A 69 -17.72 42.07 12.76
N GLU A 70 -18.26 42.83 11.81
CA GLU A 70 -18.32 42.44 10.41
C GLU A 70 -16.94 42.45 9.74
N SER A 71 -16.09 43.44 10.03
CA SER A 71 -14.75 43.55 9.42
C SER A 71 -13.72 42.55 9.96
N ARG A 72 -13.90 42.00 11.17
CA ARG A 72 -13.03 40.94 11.73
C ARG A 72 -13.39 39.52 11.30
N LYS A 73 -14.51 39.29 10.59
CA LYS A 73 -14.75 38.02 9.87
C LYS A 73 -13.89 37.99 8.59
N SER A 74 -12.57 38.07 8.76
CA SER A 74 -11.64 37.89 7.65
C SER A 74 -11.67 36.42 7.23
N PHE A 75 -12.48 36.13 6.21
CA PHE A 75 -12.54 34.84 5.55
C PHE A 75 -11.14 34.31 5.19
N GLY A 76 -10.18 35.20 4.90
CA GLY A 76 -8.78 34.85 4.64
C GLY A 76 -8.09 34.16 5.82
N ASN A 77 -8.31 34.63 7.06
CA ASN A 77 -7.74 33.97 8.25
C ASN A 77 -8.42 32.62 8.52
N LEU A 78 -9.70 32.49 8.21
CA LEU A 78 -10.45 31.24 8.29
C LEU A 78 -9.95 30.22 7.25
N PHE A 79 -9.69 30.64 6.01
CA PHE A 79 -9.09 29.79 4.98
C PHE A 79 -7.64 29.41 5.32
N ALA A 80 -6.87 30.30 5.95
CA ALA A 80 -5.53 29.97 6.43
C ALA A 80 -5.56 28.91 7.54
N VAL A 81 -6.50 29.01 8.48
CA VAL A 81 -6.70 28.02 9.54
C VAL A 81 -7.23 26.69 8.98
N VAL A 82 -8.20 26.72 8.07
CA VAL A 82 -8.72 25.52 7.39
C VAL A 82 -7.63 24.88 6.54
N GLY A 83 -6.81 25.67 5.84
CA GLY A 83 -5.65 25.21 5.09
C GLY A 83 -4.58 24.61 5.98
N ALA A 84 -4.35 25.16 7.17
CA ALA A 84 -3.42 24.60 8.16
C ALA A 84 -3.93 23.27 8.73
N ILE A 85 -5.23 23.16 9.05
CA ILE A 85 -5.85 21.92 9.53
C ILE A 85 -5.86 20.86 8.43
N ALA A 86 -6.24 21.23 7.20
CA ALA A 86 -6.23 20.35 6.05
C ALA A 86 -4.80 19.91 5.68
N GLY A 87 -3.83 20.84 5.73
CA GLY A 87 -2.42 20.56 5.50
C GLY A 87 -1.83 19.64 6.56
N MET A 88 -2.18 19.81 7.82
CA MET A 88 -1.77 18.90 8.90
C MET A 88 -2.36 17.49 8.70
N GLY A 89 -3.63 17.41 8.29
CA GLY A 89 -4.27 16.14 7.92
C GLY A 89 -3.64 15.46 6.71
N LEU A 90 -3.33 16.24 5.66
CA LEU A 90 -2.69 15.75 4.43
C LEU A 90 -1.25 15.29 4.68
N LEU A 91 -0.46 16.04 5.46
CA LEU A 91 0.89 15.64 5.86
C LEU A 91 0.87 14.35 6.70
N ASN A 92 -0.06 14.24 7.64
CA ASN A 92 -0.23 13.02 8.43
C ASN A 92 -0.68 11.85 7.55
N PHE A 93 -1.58 12.07 6.59
CA PHE A 93 -1.99 11.05 5.62
C PHE A 93 -0.84 10.62 4.70
N LEU A 94 -0.04 11.56 4.22
CA LEU A 94 1.13 11.30 3.39
C LEU A 94 2.21 10.51 4.15
N LEU A 95 2.39 10.77 5.45
CA LEU A 95 3.25 9.97 6.33
C LEU A 95 2.65 8.59 6.65
N ALA A 96 1.32 8.51 6.81
CA ALA A 96 0.62 7.26 7.12
C ALA A 96 0.54 6.32 5.90
N ALA A 97 0.47 6.86 4.67
CA ALA A 97 0.36 6.09 3.45
C ALA A 97 1.46 5.02 3.27
N PRO A 98 2.78 5.33 3.35
CA PRO A 98 3.82 4.31 3.24
C PRO A 98 3.79 3.31 4.40
N PHE A 99 3.38 3.74 5.60
CA PHE A 99 3.23 2.86 6.75
C PHE A 99 2.07 1.86 6.56
N LEU A 100 0.92 2.32 6.07
CA LEU A 100 -0.23 1.48 5.71
C LEU A 100 0.10 0.53 4.56
N PHE A 101 0.83 1.00 3.56
CA PHE A 101 1.31 0.17 2.45
C PHE A 101 2.22 -0.96 2.96
N TYR A 102 3.15 -0.64 3.86
CA TYR A 102 4.00 -1.64 4.52
C TYR A 102 3.16 -2.69 5.29
N LEU A 103 2.17 -2.26 6.07
CA LEU A 103 1.29 -3.19 6.80
C LEU A 103 0.49 -4.08 5.85
N TRP A 104 -0.03 -3.52 4.77
CA TRP A 104 -0.76 -4.27 3.75
C TRP A 104 0.14 -5.32 3.07
N MET A 105 1.35 -4.93 2.68
CA MET A 105 2.33 -5.84 2.09
C MET A 105 2.72 -6.96 3.08
N LEU A 106 2.85 -6.65 4.37
CA LEU A 106 3.08 -7.64 5.42
C LEU A 106 1.93 -8.63 5.54
N THR A 107 0.66 -8.17 5.47
CA THR A 107 -0.50 -9.06 5.49
C THR A 107 -0.56 -9.97 4.26
N MET A 108 -0.22 -9.45 3.07
CA MET A 108 -0.17 -10.25 1.84
C MET A 108 0.94 -11.29 1.90
N ALA A 109 2.12 -10.93 2.41
CA ALA A 109 3.22 -11.86 2.63
C ALA A 109 2.83 -12.99 3.61
N ALA A 110 2.13 -12.66 4.69
CA ALA A 110 1.63 -13.65 5.64
C ALA A 110 0.58 -14.58 5.01
N LEU A 111 -0.34 -14.05 4.20
CA LEU A 111 -1.32 -14.85 3.45
C LEU A 111 -0.63 -15.81 2.47
N ALA A 112 0.32 -15.32 1.68
CA ALA A 112 1.07 -16.12 0.73
C ALA A 112 1.86 -17.23 1.45
N SER A 113 2.54 -16.88 2.55
CA SER A 113 3.31 -17.82 3.38
C SER A 113 2.42 -18.89 4.00
N THR A 114 1.20 -18.53 4.42
CA THR A 114 0.18 -19.48 4.90
C THR A 114 -0.25 -20.43 3.79
N GLY A 115 -0.53 -19.92 2.59
CA GLY A 115 -0.89 -20.75 1.43
C GLY A 115 0.22 -21.74 1.06
N ILE A 116 1.47 -21.29 1.06
CA ILE A 116 2.66 -22.14 0.84
C ILE A 116 2.76 -23.23 1.91
N LEU A 117 2.56 -22.88 3.19
CA LEU A 117 2.62 -23.85 4.28
C LEU A 117 1.49 -24.89 4.20
N ILE A 118 0.26 -24.46 3.89
CA ILE A 118 -0.88 -25.36 3.68
C ILE A 118 -0.59 -26.28 2.50
N GLY A 119 -0.07 -25.75 1.38
CA GLY A 119 0.33 -26.55 0.23
C GLY A 119 1.37 -27.62 0.59
N GLY A 120 2.41 -27.24 1.33
CA GLY A 120 3.41 -28.17 1.83
C GLY A 120 2.82 -29.25 2.76
N LEU A 121 1.92 -28.87 3.67
CA LEU A 121 1.26 -29.78 4.59
C LEU A 121 0.34 -30.77 3.87
N VAL A 122 -0.41 -30.31 2.86
CA VAL A 122 -1.28 -31.17 2.04
C VAL A 122 -0.45 -32.17 1.24
N LEU A 123 0.65 -31.73 0.63
CA LEU A 123 1.56 -32.63 -0.10
C LEU A 123 2.18 -33.68 0.82
N PHE A 124 2.71 -33.25 1.97
CA PHE A 124 3.27 -34.15 2.96
C PHE A 124 2.23 -35.12 3.51
N GLY A 125 1.03 -34.63 3.84
CA GLY A 125 -0.08 -35.46 4.31
C GLY A 125 -0.54 -36.47 3.27
N THR A 126 -0.61 -36.06 1.99
CA THR A 126 -0.96 -36.95 0.88
C THR A 126 0.06 -38.08 0.75
N PHE A 127 1.36 -37.75 0.81
CA PHE A 127 2.42 -38.76 0.78
C PHE A 127 2.35 -39.69 2.01
N ALA A 128 2.21 -39.14 3.22
CA ALA A 128 2.17 -39.94 4.44
C ALA A 128 0.96 -40.88 4.48
N CYS A 129 -0.21 -40.40 4.05
CA CYS A 129 -1.41 -41.22 3.93
C CYS A 129 -1.27 -42.30 2.85
N ASN A 130 -0.64 -41.98 1.71
CA ASN A 130 -0.33 -42.95 0.68
C ASN A 130 0.60 -44.06 1.20
N GLN A 131 1.64 -43.72 1.96
CA GLN A 131 2.59 -44.72 2.51
C GLN A 131 1.99 -45.59 3.61
N LEU A 132 1.11 -45.04 4.46
CA LEU A 132 0.54 -45.77 5.59
C LEU A 132 -0.71 -46.57 5.22
N PHE A 133 -1.52 -46.04 4.30
CA PHE A 133 -2.86 -46.55 4.01
C PHE A 133 -3.09 -46.84 2.51
N GLY A 134 -2.14 -46.53 1.63
CA GLY A 134 -2.28 -46.69 0.18
C GLY A 134 -3.26 -45.71 -0.46
N TRP A 135 -3.70 -44.67 0.28
CA TRP A 135 -4.77 -43.76 -0.15
C TRP A 135 -4.41 -42.29 0.16
N PRO A 136 -4.67 -41.34 -0.75
CA PRO A 136 -5.16 -41.54 -2.12
C PRO A 136 -4.12 -42.25 -2.99
N VAL A 137 -4.58 -43.02 -3.99
CA VAL A 137 -3.69 -43.61 -4.98
C VAL A 137 -3.08 -42.45 -5.76
N ILE A 138 -1.78 -42.21 -5.57
CA ILE A 138 -1.04 -41.22 -6.36
C ILE A 138 -0.81 -41.89 -7.71
N HIS A 139 -1.72 -41.66 -8.65
CA HIS A 139 -1.41 -41.87 -10.05
C HIS A 139 -0.28 -40.89 -10.37
N GLU A 140 0.92 -41.40 -10.63
CA GLU A 140 1.99 -40.61 -11.20
C GLU A 140 1.37 -39.81 -12.36
N ALA A 141 1.53 -38.47 -12.33
CA ALA A 141 0.87 -37.54 -13.24
C ALA A 141 0.82 -38.14 -14.64
N PRO A 142 -0.32 -38.06 -15.37
CA PRO A 142 -0.56 -38.81 -16.60
C PRO A 142 0.72 -38.74 -17.40
N GLU A 143 1.43 -39.86 -17.35
CA GLU A 143 2.82 -39.90 -17.72
C GLU A 143 2.88 -39.32 -19.14
N VAL A 144 4.02 -38.79 -19.54
CA VAL A 144 4.33 -38.63 -20.96
C VAL A 144 3.94 -39.92 -21.73
N ARG A 145 3.94 -41.11 -21.08
CA ARG A 145 3.28 -42.35 -21.52
C ARG A 145 1.84 -42.24 -22.05
N ALA A 146 0.94 -41.38 -21.55
CA ALA A 146 -0.44 -41.25 -22.05
C ALA A 146 -0.50 -40.45 -23.36
N ILE A 147 0.22 -39.32 -23.42
CA ILE A 147 0.37 -38.50 -24.64
C ILE A 147 1.09 -39.31 -25.73
N TRP A 148 2.08 -40.11 -25.33
CA TRP A 148 2.85 -40.94 -26.24
C TRP A 148 2.27 -42.34 -26.46
N SER A 149 1.30 -42.81 -25.65
CA SER A 149 0.56 -44.06 -25.93
C SER A 149 -0.46 -43.85 -27.03
N ASP A 150 -1.04 -42.65 -27.14
CA ASP A 150 -1.82 -42.26 -28.31
C ASP A 150 -0.92 -42.18 -29.55
N PHE A 151 0.31 -41.66 -29.44
CA PHE A 151 1.31 -41.76 -30.51
C PHE A 151 1.78 -43.20 -30.76
N ALA A 152 1.83 -44.08 -29.75
CA ALA A 152 2.19 -45.49 -29.91
C ALA A 152 1.08 -46.32 -30.57
N GLN A 153 -0.17 -45.83 -30.53
CA GLN A 153 -1.30 -46.37 -31.28
C GLN A 153 -1.46 -45.72 -32.66
N GLY A 154 -0.93 -44.51 -32.87
CA GLY A 154 -0.98 -43.78 -34.15
C GLY A 154 0.33 -43.74 -34.96
N GLY A 155 1.38 -44.44 -34.52
CA GLY A 155 2.67 -44.51 -35.22
C GLY A 155 2.66 -45.48 -36.41
N PRO A 156 3.61 -45.37 -37.35
CA PRO A 156 3.65 -46.22 -38.54
C PRO A 156 3.68 -47.72 -38.16
N GLU A 157 2.81 -48.51 -38.79
CA GLU A 157 2.59 -49.94 -38.46
C GLU A 157 3.79 -50.85 -38.77
N GLY A 158 4.89 -50.32 -39.33
CA GLY A 158 6.05 -51.10 -39.75
C GLY A 158 7.38 -50.42 -39.47
N ASN A 159 8.46 -51.21 -39.54
CA ASN A 159 9.82 -50.71 -39.46
C ASN A 159 10.13 -49.83 -40.68
N ILE A 160 10.63 -48.62 -40.43
CA ILE A 160 11.01 -47.68 -41.49
C ILE A 160 12.53 -47.69 -41.61
N HIS A 161 13.02 -47.97 -42.81
CA HIS A 161 14.44 -47.94 -43.15
C HIS A 161 14.65 -46.93 -44.27
N ILE A 162 15.32 -45.81 -43.98
CA ILE A 162 15.68 -44.79 -44.95
C ILE A 162 17.20 -44.87 -45.17
N ARG A 163 17.62 -44.94 -46.43
CA ARG A 163 19.04 -44.92 -46.81
C ARG A 163 19.32 -43.73 -47.71
N GLY A 164 20.31 -42.92 -47.34
CA GLY A 164 20.82 -41.82 -48.14
C GLY A 164 21.84 -42.30 -49.19
N SER A 165 22.01 -41.53 -50.25
CA SER A 165 22.96 -41.82 -51.34
C SER A 165 24.43 -41.82 -50.88
N ASN A 166 24.71 -41.15 -49.75
CA ASN A 166 26.06 -40.94 -49.23
C ASN A 166 26.40 -41.85 -48.03
N GLY A 167 25.60 -42.92 -47.81
CA GLY A 167 25.83 -43.90 -46.75
C GLY A 167 25.07 -43.64 -45.44
N GLU A 168 24.34 -42.53 -45.34
CA GLU A 168 23.47 -42.18 -44.23
C GLU A 168 22.32 -43.19 -44.06
N ARG A 169 21.93 -43.47 -42.82
CA ARG A 169 20.84 -44.43 -42.50
C ARG A 169 19.96 -43.90 -41.40
N VAL A 170 18.65 -44.07 -41.55
CA VAL A 170 17.67 -43.84 -40.50
C VAL A 170 16.81 -45.09 -40.36
N ASP A 171 16.97 -45.78 -39.24
CA ASP A 171 16.24 -47.00 -38.91
C ASP A 171 15.29 -46.71 -37.74
N VAL A 172 13.98 -46.76 -38.01
CA VAL A 172 12.93 -46.71 -36.99
C VAL A 172 12.38 -48.13 -36.85
N VAL A 173 12.78 -48.82 -35.79
CA VAL A 173 12.43 -50.22 -35.55
C VAL A 173 11.55 -50.32 -34.32
N ARG A 174 10.44 -51.06 -34.47
CA ARG A 174 9.55 -51.41 -33.37
C ARG A 174 9.47 -52.92 -33.24
N GLU A 175 9.92 -53.43 -32.10
CA GLU A 175 9.91 -54.85 -31.80
C GLU A 175 8.66 -55.19 -30.99
N ALA A 176 7.66 -55.78 -31.65
CA ALA A 176 6.34 -56.05 -31.04
C ALA A 176 6.39 -57.06 -29.88
N SER A 177 7.40 -57.93 -29.82
CA SER A 177 7.59 -58.93 -28.76
C SER A 177 8.19 -58.34 -27.47
N SER A 178 9.04 -57.33 -27.58
CA SER A 178 9.69 -56.65 -26.44
C SER A 178 9.06 -55.30 -26.11
N GLY A 179 8.16 -54.81 -26.98
CA GLY A 179 7.57 -53.46 -26.92
C GLY A 179 8.62 -52.35 -27.05
N ARG A 180 9.82 -52.70 -27.55
CA ARG A 180 10.93 -51.78 -27.72
C ARG A 180 10.76 -50.96 -28.99
N ALA A 181 10.91 -49.65 -28.86
CA ALA A 181 11.00 -48.73 -29.98
C ALA A 181 12.41 -48.13 -30.01
N SER A 182 13.07 -48.23 -31.16
CA SER A 182 14.39 -47.65 -31.36
C SER A 182 14.43 -46.84 -32.65
N ILE A 183 14.98 -45.63 -32.57
CA ILE A 183 15.33 -44.80 -33.72
C ILE A 183 16.84 -44.71 -33.76
N HIS A 184 17.46 -45.19 -34.83
CA HIS A 184 18.89 -45.12 -35.06
C HIS A 184 19.15 -44.29 -36.31
N ILE A 185 19.87 -43.19 -36.15
CA ILE A 185 20.31 -42.29 -37.22
C ILE A 185 21.82 -42.38 -37.30
N GLN A 186 22.35 -42.72 -38.47
CA GLN A 186 23.77 -42.82 -38.74
C GLN A 186 24.12 -41.90 -39.91
N SER A 187 25.08 -41.01 -39.71
CA SER A 187 25.64 -40.10 -40.72
C SER A 187 27.16 -40.23 -40.78
N SER A 188 27.82 -39.52 -41.71
CA SER A 188 29.28 -39.43 -41.78
C SER A 188 29.88 -38.80 -40.51
N ASP A 189 29.11 -37.92 -39.86
CA ASP A 189 29.54 -37.08 -38.75
C ASP A 189 29.01 -37.63 -37.40
N GLY A 190 28.72 -38.94 -37.32
CA GLY A 190 28.30 -39.59 -36.09
C GLY A 190 26.94 -40.30 -36.13
N THR A 191 26.52 -40.74 -34.95
CA THR A 191 25.33 -41.57 -34.73
C THR A 191 24.45 -41.01 -33.62
N VAL A 192 23.15 -41.00 -33.84
CA VAL A 192 22.14 -40.66 -32.84
C VAL A 192 21.22 -41.85 -32.68
N SER A 193 21.11 -42.38 -31.48
CA SER A 193 20.19 -43.47 -31.16
C SER A 193 19.28 -43.10 -30.00
N LEU A 194 18.00 -43.35 -30.20
CA LEU A 194 16.95 -43.21 -29.21
C LEU A 194 16.39 -44.61 -29.00
N GLU A 195 16.48 -45.14 -27.79
CA GLU A 195 15.93 -46.46 -27.45
C GLU A 195 15.00 -46.34 -26.26
N ARG A 196 13.83 -46.98 -26.37
CA ARG A 196 12.87 -47.11 -25.26
C ARG A 196 12.35 -48.55 -25.19
N ASN A 197 12.51 -49.19 -24.04
CA ASN A 197 11.98 -50.52 -23.76
C ASN A 197 10.60 -50.39 -23.10
N ALA A 198 9.68 -51.34 -23.33
CA ALA A 198 8.34 -51.28 -22.73
C ALA A 198 8.34 -51.45 -21.20
N SER A 199 9.40 -52.04 -20.64
CA SER A 199 9.58 -52.19 -19.20
C SER A 199 10.25 -50.99 -18.52
N ASP A 200 10.97 -50.15 -19.27
CA ASP A 200 11.67 -48.98 -18.72
C ASP A 200 10.89 -47.70 -19.01
N ALA A 201 10.50 -47.00 -17.94
CA ALA A 201 9.80 -45.72 -18.03
C ALA A 201 10.61 -44.64 -18.78
N LEU A 202 11.94 -44.80 -18.84
CA LEU A 202 12.91 -43.82 -19.30
C LEU A 202 13.41 -44.13 -20.71
N GLY A 203 13.18 -43.21 -21.65
CA GLY A 203 13.86 -43.24 -22.94
C GLY A 203 15.33 -42.86 -22.76
N ARG A 204 16.23 -43.52 -23.49
CA ARG A 204 17.66 -43.17 -23.53
C ARG A 204 17.97 -42.50 -24.85
N LEU A 205 18.60 -41.33 -24.80
CA LEU A 205 19.15 -40.65 -25.95
C LEU A 205 20.68 -40.79 -25.88
N HIS A 206 21.23 -41.48 -26.87
CA HIS A 206 22.67 -41.66 -27.04
C HIS A 206 23.10 -40.97 -28.33
N ILE A 207 23.90 -39.92 -28.19
CA ILE A 207 24.50 -39.18 -29.31
C ILE A 207 25.99 -39.44 -29.27
N LYS A 208 26.57 -39.87 -30.38
CA LYS A 208 27.99 -40.18 -30.49
C LYS A 208 28.55 -39.59 -31.77
N ASP A 209 29.62 -38.81 -31.64
CA ASP A 209 30.34 -38.14 -32.72
C ASP A 209 31.86 -38.37 -32.51
N ASP A 210 32.68 -37.98 -33.48
CA ASP A 210 34.15 -38.11 -33.50
C ASP A 210 34.83 -37.39 -32.32
N THR A 211 34.13 -36.43 -31.71
CA THR A 211 34.61 -35.61 -30.59
C THR A 211 34.14 -36.09 -29.21
N GLY A 212 33.20 -37.04 -29.14
CA GLY A 212 32.70 -37.56 -27.87
C GLY A 212 31.33 -38.24 -27.92
N GLN A 213 30.88 -38.73 -26.77
CA GLN A 213 29.56 -39.34 -26.59
C GLN A 213 28.76 -38.62 -25.50
N VAL A 214 27.48 -38.38 -25.77
CA VAL A 214 26.52 -37.75 -24.86
C VAL A 214 25.40 -38.76 -24.60
N ASP A 215 25.36 -39.25 -23.37
CA ASP A 215 24.34 -40.14 -22.85
C ASP A 215 23.37 -39.35 -21.97
N ILE A 216 22.14 -39.15 -22.45
CA ILE A 216 21.05 -38.57 -21.67
C ILE A 216 20.07 -39.69 -21.34
N GLY A 217 20.23 -40.26 -20.15
CA GLY A 217 19.25 -41.16 -19.53
C GLY A 217 18.44 -40.42 -18.48
N GLY A 218 17.16 -40.79 -18.30
CA GLY A 218 16.40 -40.34 -17.13
C GLY A 218 15.63 -39.02 -17.27
N LEU A 219 15.13 -38.66 -18.46
CA LEU A 219 14.26 -37.50 -18.65
C LEU A 219 12.86 -37.75 -18.04
N ASN A 220 12.76 -37.66 -16.70
CA ASN A 220 11.50 -37.71 -15.98
C ASN A 220 10.98 -36.30 -15.72
N TRP A 221 10.10 -35.79 -16.58
CA TRP A 221 9.35 -34.56 -16.33
C TRP A 221 8.08 -34.84 -15.51
N GLY A 222 8.27 -35.43 -14.32
CA GLY A 222 7.22 -35.77 -13.38
C GLY A 222 7.73 -35.69 -11.94
N LEU A 223 6.89 -35.17 -11.03
CA LEU A 223 7.16 -35.16 -9.60
C LEU A 223 7.17 -36.60 -9.09
N SER A 224 8.34 -37.22 -8.95
CA SER A 224 8.49 -38.54 -8.35
C SER A 224 7.96 -38.55 -6.90
N ALA A 225 7.57 -39.71 -6.37
CA ALA A 225 7.08 -39.82 -4.98
C ALA A 225 8.06 -39.24 -3.96
N GLN A 226 9.37 -39.43 -4.19
CA GLN A 226 10.44 -38.81 -3.39
C GLN A 226 10.54 -37.29 -3.62
N GLY A 227 10.31 -36.82 -4.86
CA GLY A 227 10.23 -35.40 -5.18
C GLY A 227 9.06 -34.70 -4.49
N MET A 228 7.92 -35.36 -4.33
CA MET A 228 6.75 -34.82 -3.64
C MET A 228 7.01 -34.60 -2.14
N LEU A 229 7.74 -35.52 -1.49
CA LEU A 229 8.23 -35.36 -0.12
C LEU A 229 9.16 -34.16 0.04
N LEU A 230 10.21 -34.10 -0.80
CA LEU A 230 11.21 -33.04 -0.73
C LEU A 230 10.57 -31.67 -1.01
N THR A 231 9.67 -31.60 -1.99
CA THR A 231 8.92 -30.39 -2.32
C THR A 231 7.98 -29.99 -1.19
N GLY A 232 7.25 -30.96 -0.59
CA GLY A 232 6.38 -30.72 0.56
C GLY A 232 7.13 -30.16 1.77
N LEU A 233 8.27 -30.78 2.14
CA LEU A 233 9.11 -30.30 3.24
C LEU A 233 9.72 -28.92 2.96
N LEU A 234 10.16 -28.68 1.73
CA LEU A 234 10.72 -27.39 1.32
C LEU A 234 9.65 -26.29 1.38
N LEU A 235 8.43 -26.56 0.92
CA LEU A 235 7.31 -25.62 1.03
C LEU A 235 6.92 -25.38 2.49
N MET A 236 6.90 -26.41 3.34
CA MET A 236 6.65 -26.22 4.77
C MET A 236 7.73 -25.37 5.44
N ALA A 237 9.01 -25.59 5.10
CA ALA A 237 10.11 -24.79 5.62
C ALA A 237 10.03 -23.33 5.15
N LEU A 238 9.75 -23.09 3.87
CA LEU A 238 9.59 -21.75 3.31
C LEU A 238 8.35 -21.04 3.89
N GLY A 239 7.20 -21.70 3.91
CA GLY A 239 5.95 -21.15 4.44
C GLY A 239 6.02 -20.91 5.95
N GLY A 240 6.65 -21.82 6.70
CA GLY A 240 6.86 -21.66 8.14
C GLY A 240 7.86 -20.56 8.45
N GLY A 241 8.99 -20.52 7.75
CA GLY A 241 10.00 -19.48 7.87
C GLY A 241 9.46 -18.08 7.51
N GLY A 242 8.67 -17.99 6.43
CA GLY A 242 8.02 -16.75 6.03
C GLY A 242 7.01 -16.24 7.07
N LEU A 243 6.22 -17.13 7.67
CA LEU A 243 5.30 -16.77 8.75
C LEU A 243 6.04 -16.32 10.02
N PHE A 244 7.11 -17.02 10.37
CA PHE A 244 7.96 -16.64 11.50
C PHE A 244 8.59 -15.26 11.29
N LEU A 245 9.09 -14.98 10.08
CA LEU A 245 9.61 -13.66 9.72
C LEU A 245 8.53 -12.58 9.79
N CYS A 246 7.33 -12.84 9.24
CA CYS A 246 6.21 -11.90 9.31
C CYS A 246 5.80 -11.62 10.77
N TYR A 247 5.77 -12.65 11.61
CA TYR A 247 5.49 -12.52 13.05
C TYR A 247 6.56 -11.67 13.76
N LEU A 248 7.84 -11.88 13.47
CA LEU A 248 8.92 -11.08 14.02
C LEU A 248 8.78 -9.61 13.61
N LEU A 249 8.55 -9.35 12.33
CA LEU A 249 8.35 -7.99 11.82
C LEU A 249 7.14 -7.33 12.47
N ALA A 250 6.00 -8.02 12.57
CA ALA A 250 4.80 -7.54 13.26
C ALA A 250 5.05 -7.27 14.76
N ARG A 251 5.86 -8.10 15.42
CA ARG A 251 6.24 -7.90 16.82
C ARG A 251 7.13 -6.67 16.99
N TRP A 252 8.05 -6.43 16.06
CA TRP A 252 8.92 -5.26 16.07
C TRP A 252 8.14 -3.97 15.79
N THR A 253 7.22 -4.00 14.82
CA THR A 253 6.37 -2.84 14.50
C THR A 253 5.46 -2.50 15.67
N TRP A 254 4.85 -3.51 16.32
CA TRP A 254 4.07 -3.30 17.54
C TRP A 254 4.90 -2.68 18.67
N ARG A 255 6.12 -3.17 18.90
CA ARG A 255 7.03 -2.59 19.91
C ARG A 255 7.40 -1.14 19.59
N GLY A 256 7.67 -0.84 18.32
CA GLY A 256 7.92 0.52 17.86
C GLY A 256 6.72 1.44 18.08
N LEU A 257 5.52 0.96 17.75
CA LEU A 257 4.26 1.72 17.93
C LEU A 257 3.98 2.00 19.42
N VAL A 258 4.16 1.01 20.29
CA VAL A 258 4.02 1.17 21.74
C VAL A 258 5.06 2.13 22.30
N ALA A 259 6.32 2.05 21.85
CA ALA A 259 7.37 2.98 22.27
C ALA A 259 7.05 4.43 21.84
N TYR A 260 6.59 4.62 20.60
CA TYR A 260 6.16 5.92 20.09
C TYR A 260 4.97 6.48 20.87
N GLY A 261 3.95 5.66 21.14
CA GLY A 261 2.79 6.07 21.95
C GLY A 261 3.19 6.48 23.36
N ARG A 262 4.08 5.71 24.01
CA ARG A 262 4.59 6.07 25.35
C ARG A 262 5.40 7.36 25.34
N TYR A 263 6.18 7.62 24.29
CA TYR A 263 6.91 8.87 24.12
C TYR A 263 5.98 10.09 24.01
N GLN A 264 4.93 10.00 23.19
CA GLN A 264 3.93 11.05 23.06
C GLN A 264 3.17 11.32 24.37
N VAL A 265 2.73 10.26 25.06
CA VAL A 265 2.08 10.41 26.38
C VAL A 265 3.02 11.04 27.40
N GLY A 266 4.32 10.69 27.36
CA GLY A 266 5.35 11.29 28.21
C GLY A 266 5.54 12.79 27.96
N LEU A 267 5.53 13.22 26.69
CA LEU A 267 5.59 14.63 26.32
C LEU A 267 4.38 15.42 26.84
N LEU A 268 3.17 14.87 26.68
CA LEU A 268 1.94 15.50 27.17
C LEU A 268 1.92 15.61 28.70
N ALA A 269 2.39 14.56 29.39
CA ALA A 269 2.51 14.57 30.85
C ALA A 269 3.58 15.56 31.36
N LYS A 270 4.63 15.81 30.56
CA LYS A 270 5.66 16.82 30.88
C LYS A 270 5.15 18.23 30.64
N ALA A 271 4.41 18.47 29.55
CA ALA A 271 3.79 19.75 29.25
C ALA A 271 2.78 20.16 30.34
N ARG A 272 1.89 19.24 30.75
CA ARG A 272 0.90 19.50 31.80
C ARG A 272 1.53 19.85 33.16
N ARG A 273 2.73 19.34 33.46
CA ARG A 273 3.46 19.63 34.71
C ARG A 273 4.20 20.98 34.73
N VAL A 274 4.28 21.67 33.59
CA VAL A 274 4.91 23.01 33.51
C VAL A 274 3.87 24.12 33.76
N ASP A 275 2.58 23.80 33.64
CA ASP A 275 1.47 24.75 33.81
C ASP A 275 0.88 24.76 35.23
N ASP A 276 1.28 23.83 36.10
CA ASP A 276 0.92 23.74 37.55
C ASP A 276 2.07 24.28 38.43
#